data_AF-A0A6N3AR37-F1
#
_entry.id   AF-A0A6N3AR37-F1
#
_cell.length_a   1.000
_cell.length_b   1.000
_cell.length_c   1.000
_cell.angle_alpha   90.00
_cell.angle_beta   90.00
_cell.angle_gamma   90.00
#
_symmetry.space_group_name_H-M   'P 1'
#
loop_
_entity.id
_entity.type
_entity.pdbx_description
1 polymer ?
#
loop_
_entity_poly.entity_id
_entity_poly.type
_entity_poly.pdbx_seq_one_letter_code
_entity_poly.pdbx_strand_id
1 'polypeptide(L)' 'MDKKQIAHEIALISAKACCDTNMPEYVNNSGVKGYASDMVKHYLEAYATAEESLNNALPAKKGSIEVLK' A
#
# COMPACT_ATOMS: atom_id res chain seq x y z
N MET A 1 -12.90 -4.84 9.13
CA MET A 1 -12.38 -4.25 7.89
C MET A 1 -11.70 -5.36 7.10
N ASP A 2 -11.98 -5.49 5.81
CA ASP A 2 -11.34 -6.51 4.96
C ASP A 2 -9.84 -6.22 4.77
N LYS A 3 -9.00 -7.25 4.67
CA LYS A 3 -7.53 -7.08 4.50
C LYS A 3 -7.20 -6.26 3.27
N LYS A 4 -7.93 -6.47 2.18
CA LYS A 4 -7.79 -5.71 0.94
C LYS A 4 -8.10 -4.23 1.15
N GLN A 5 -9.09 -3.94 1.99
CA GLN A 5 -9.47 -2.58 2.31
C GLN A 5 -8.43 -1.88 3.20
N ILE A 6 -7.84 -2.59 4.16
CA ILE A 6 -6.70 -2.08 4.95
C ILE A 6 -5.49 -1.80 4.03
N ALA A 7 -5.12 -2.75 3.16
CA ALA A 7 -4.02 -2.57 2.22
C ALA A 7 -4.27 -1.40 1.26
N HIS A 8 -5.50 -1.26 0.76
CA HIS A 8 -5.92 -0.16 -0.09
C HIS A 8 -5.77 1.21 0.59
N GLU A 9 -6.26 1.36 1.82
CA GLU A 9 -6.17 2.62 2.57
C GLU A 9 -4.71 3.01 2.84
N ILE A 10 -3.88 2.05 3.27
CA ILE A 10 -2.44 2.27 3.48
C ILE A 10 -1.77 2.71 2.17
N ALA A 11 -2.04 2.01 1.07
CA ALA A 11 -1.47 2.31 -0.23
C ALA A 11 -1.87 3.69 -0.73
N LEU A 12 -3.15 4.07 -0.59
CA LEU A 12 -3.67 5.36 -1.03
C LEU A 12 -2.99 6.52 -0.30
N ILE A 13 -2.89 6.44 1.02
CA ILE A 13 -2.26 7.47 1.86
C ILE A 13 -0.76 7.57 1.54
N SER A 14 -0.09 6.43 1.43
CA SER A 14 1.36 6.38 1.17
C SER A 14 1.70 6.94 -0.21
N ALA A 15 0.96 6.53 -1.25
CA ALA A 15 1.15 7.03 -2.61
C ALA A 15 0.89 8.53 -2.70
N LYS A 16 -0.16 9.03 -2.04
CA LYS A 16 -0.45 10.46 -1.99
C LYS A 16 0.71 11.23 -1.34
N ALA A 17 1.22 10.75 -0.21
CA ALA A 17 2.34 11.38 0.46
C ALA A 17 3.58 11.46 -0.45
N CYS A 18 3.88 10.42 -1.22
CA CYS A 18 4.95 10.43 -2.21
C CYS A 18 4.71 11.47 -3.31
N CYS A 19 3.51 11.51 -3.89
CA CYS A 19 3.17 12.53 -4.89
C CYS A 19 3.25 13.95 -4.31
N ASP A 20 2.77 14.18 -3.09
CA ASP A 20 2.81 15.51 -2.45
C ASP A 20 4.25 16.07 -2.35
N THR A 21 5.28 15.21 -2.27
CA THR A 21 6.69 15.66 -2.29
C THR A 21 7.13 16.26 -3.62
N ASN A 22 6.50 15.87 -4.73
CA ASN A 22 6.80 16.32 -6.08
C ASN A 22 5.73 17.30 -6.62
N MET A 23 4.89 17.85 -5.74
CA MET A 23 3.83 18.79 -6.12
C MET A 23 4.31 19.98 -6.97
N PRO A 24 5.50 20.57 -6.76
CA PRO A 24 6.00 21.64 -7.63
C PRO A 24 6.17 21.23 -9.09
N GLU A 25 6.50 19.97 -9.40
CA GLU A 25 6.53 19.49 -10.78
C GLU A 25 5.13 19.54 -11.36
N TYR A 26 4.16 18.95 -10.65
CA TYR A 26 2.81 18.77 -11.18
C TYR A 26 2.11 20.12 -11.39
N VAL A 27 2.36 21.09 -10.51
CA VAL A 27 1.80 22.44 -10.63
C VAL A 27 2.37 23.19 -11.84
N ASN A 28 3.67 23.04 -12.12
CA ASN A 28 4.35 23.88 -13.10
C ASN A 28 4.53 23.24 -14.48
N ASN A 29 4.47 21.91 -14.59
CA ASN A 29 4.85 21.18 -15.80
C ASN A 29 3.79 20.15 -16.23
N SER A 30 3.70 19.01 -15.53
CA SER A 30 2.93 17.85 -16.03
C SER A 30 1.43 17.87 -15.71
N GLY A 31 1.00 18.70 -14.75
CA GLY A 31 -0.39 18.82 -14.34
C GLY A 31 -0.97 17.52 -13.77
N VAL A 32 -2.28 17.37 -13.95
CA VAL A 32 -3.05 16.21 -13.48
C VAL A 32 -2.54 14.90 -14.11
N LYS A 33 -1.99 14.95 -15.33
CA LYS A 33 -1.51 13.75 -16.02
C LYS A 33 -0.28 13.14 -15.36
N GLY A 34 0.72 13.96 -15.01
CA GLY A 34 1.89 13.46 -14.30
C GLY A 34 1.55 13.02 -12.88
N TYR A 35 0.74 13.82 -12.17
CA TYR A 35 0.23 13.42 -10.85
C TYR A 35 -0.46 12.04 -10.90
N ALA A 36 -1.39 11.83 -11.84
CA ALA A 36 -2.12 10.57 -11.94
C ALA A 36 -1.19 9.40 -12.31
N SER A 37 -0.21 9.62 -13.20
CA SER A 37 0.77 8.60 -13.59
C SER A 37 1.62 8.16 -12.40
N ASP A 38 2.17 9.12 -11.65
CA ASP A 38 3.01 8.83 -10.49
C ASP A 38 2.19 8.26 -9.33
N MET A 39 0.95 8.73 -9.14
CA MET A 39 0.03 8.20 -8.14
C MET A 39 -0.27 6.72 -8.39
N VAL A 40 -0.51 6.31 -9.65
CA VAL A 40 -0.73 4.88 -9.99
C VAL A 40 0.52 4.07 -9.69
N LYS A 41 1.70 4.55 -10.07
CA LYS A 41 2.98 3.86 -9.82
C LYS A 41 3.21 3.64 -8.33
N HIS A 42 3.14 4.70 -7.53
CA HIS A 42 3.35 4.64 -6.09
C HIS A 42 2.25 3.85 -5.37
N TYR A 43 1.01 3.92 -5.84
CA TYR A 43 -0.09 3.13 -5.29
C TYR A 43 0.15 1.64 -5.46
N LEU A 44 0.53 1.18 -6.66
CA LEU A 44 0.77 -0.24 -6.91
C LEU A 44 1.92 -0.79 -6.07
N GLU A 45 3.01 -0.02 -5.96
CA GLU A 45 4.15 -0.36 -5.11
C GLU A 45 3.74 -0.43 -3.63
N ALA A 46 3.08 0.61 -3.11
CA ALA A 46 2.64 0.66 -1.73
C ALA A 46 1.59 -0.42 -1.40
N TYR A 47 0.71 -0.76 -2.34
CA TYR A 47 -0.29 -1.81 -2.17
C TYR A 47 0.37 -3.19 -2.03
N ALA A 48 1.33 -3.52 -2.89
CA ALA A 48 2.09 -4.77 -2.79
C ALA A 48 2.82 -4.87 -1.43
N THR A 49 3.49 -3.80 -1.01
CA THR A 49 4.18 -3.75 0.30
C THR A 49 3.19 -3.84 1.47
N ALA A 50 2.03 -3.20 1.38
CA ALA A 50 1.00 -3.26 2.42
C ALA A 50 0.40 -4.67 2.56
N GLU A 51 0.13 -5.35 1.44
CA GLU A 51 -0.34 -6.74 1.47
C GLU A 51 0.70 -7.68 2.09
N GLU A 52 1.96 -7.55 1.71
CA GLU A 52 3.06 -8.32 2.30
C GLU A 52 3.17 -8.07 3.81
N SER A 53 3.15 -6.80 4.22
CA SER A 53 3.23 -6.40 5.62
C SER A 53 2.05 -6.93 6.45
N LEU A 54 0.83 -6.90 5.91
CA LEU A 54 -0.36 -7.44 6.57
C LEU A 54 -0.33 -8.96 6.68
N ASN A 55 0.21 -9.65 5.68
CA ASN A 55 0.37 -11.10 5.72
C ASN A 55 1.43 -11.52 6.74
N ASN A 56 2.50 -10.75 6.88
CA ASN A 56 3.57 -10.99 7.87
C ASN A 56 3.16 -10.61 9.30
N ALA A 57 2.29 -9.61 9.47
CA ALA A 57 1.82 -9.16 10.78
C ALA A 57 0.83 -10.13 11.44
N LEU A 58 0.17 -11.00 10.66
CA LEU A 58 -0.74 -11.99 11.20
C LEU A 58 0.02 -13.26 11.56
N PRO A 59 -0.10 -13.77 12.80
CA PRO A 59 0.47 -15.06 13.12
C PRO A 59 -0.14 -16.10 12.17
N ALA A 60 0.70 -16.77 11.38
CA ALA A 60 0.35 -18.03 10.75
C ALA A 60 -0.28 -18.88 11.87
N LYS A 61 -1.53 -19.34 11.69
CA LYS A 61 -2.27 -20.15 12.67
C LYS A 61 -1.29 -21.10 13.37
N LYS A 62 -0.94 -20.80 14.63
CA LYS A 62 -0.12 -21.71 15.43
C LYS A 62 -0.86 -23.03 15.45
N GLY A 63 -0.10 -24.08 15.13
CA GLY A 63 -0.59 -25.37 14.68
C GLY A 63 -1.66 -26.01 15.56
N SER A 64 -2.41 -26.90 14.92
CA SER A 64 -3.03 -28.05 15.58
C SER A 64 -2.05 -28.59 16.63
N ILE A 65 -2.41 -28.46 17.91
CA ILE A 65 -1.70 -29.12 19.00
C ILE A 65 -1.96 -30.61 18.79
N GLU A 66 -0.99 -31.33 18.22
CA GLU A 66 -0.98 -32.78 18.28
C GLU A 66 -0.85 -33.17 19.76
N VAL A 67 -1.96 -33.62 20.33
CA VAL A 67 -1.99 -34.22 21.66
C VAL A 67 -1.30 -35.57 21.54
N LEU A 68 -0.05 -35.65 21.98
CA LEU A 68 0.68 -36.91 22.13
C LEU A 68 -0.09 -37.82 23.10
N LYS A 69 -0.40 -39.04 22.63
CA LYS A 69 -1.10 -40.11 23.35
C LYS A 69 -0.23 -40.73 24.45
#